data_AF-A0A6I2MM03-F1
#
_entry.id   AF-A0A6I2MM03-F1
#
_cell.length_a   1.000
_cell.length_b   1.000
_cell.length_c   1.000
_cell.angle_alpha   90.00
_cell.angle_beta   90.00
_cell.angle_gamma   90.00
#
_symmetry.space_group_name_H-M   'P 1'
#
loop_
_entity.id
_entity.type
_entity.pdbx_description
1 polymer ?
#
loop_
_entity_poly.entity_id
_entity_poly.type
_entity_poly.pdbx_seq_one_letter_code
_entity_poly.pdbx_strand_id
1 'polypeptide(L)'
;MSQINDSNTHETDGSSALKNATGTAGKAVAKKAGKKALKAATAKAAAATGSTVGLPVVLGLATAAIVLIGGLIIIAFVILSSTGGEEKMQPGMGYHGGEISELGANEIPAQYLPIYQAAEEKYAVPWHLLAAHHRVETRFSTLEVMVSPVGAAGHMQVRP
;
A
#
# COMPACT_ATOMS: atom_id res chain seq x y z
N MET A 1 -35.57 17.68 12.18
CA MET A 1 -35.81 17.30 10.77
C MET A 1 -34.93 18.14 9.86
N SER A 2 -33.88 17.56 9.30
CA SER A 2 -33.55 17.64 7.86
C SER A 2 -32.31 16.78 7.64
N GLN A 3 -32.54 15.54 7.20
CA GLN A 3 -31.53 14.74 6.54
C GLN A 3 -31.50 15.16 5.07
N ILE A 4 -30.30 15.41 4.58
CA ILE A 4 -29.91 15.39 3.17
C ILE A 4 -28.42 15.03 3.26
N ASN A 5 -28.04 13.74 3.25
CA ASN A 5 -27.96 12.83 2.10
C ASN A 5 -27.31 13.44 0.87
N ASP A 6 -26.05 13.86 1.01
CA ASP A 6 -25.16 14.04 -0.14
C ASP A 6 -24.56 12.68 -0.50
N SER A 7 -25.05 12.12 -1.59
CA SER A 7 -24.52 10.92 -2.22
C SER A 7 -23.18 11.23 -2.88
N ASN A 8 -22.12 10.58 -2.40
CA ASN A 8 -20.84 10.43 -3.08
C ASN A 8 -21.03 9.95 -4.54
N THR A 9 -20.95 10.88 -5.50
CA THR A 9 -20.75 10.56 -6.92
C THR A 9 -19.30 10.82 -7.27
N HIS A 10 -18.43 9.85 -6.97
CA HIS A 10 -17.13 9.75 -7.65
C HIS A 10 -17.35 8.91 -8.91
N GLU A 11 -17.63 9.58 -10.02
CA GLU A 11 -17.45 8.99 -11.35
C GLU A 11 -15.95 8.83 -11.60
N THR A 12 -15.44 7.61 -11.47
CA THR A 12 -14.12 7.28 -12.05
C THR A 12 -14.34 7.00 -13.53
N ASP A 13 -14.32 8.08 -14.33
CA ASP A 13 -14.29 8.02 -15.78
C ASP A 13 -12.90 7.54 -16.23
N GLY A 14 -12.69 6.22 -16.18
CA GLY A 14 -11.39 5.58 -16.36
C GLY A 14 -11.41 4.32 -17.23
N SER A 15 -12.47 4.08 -18.01
CA SER A 15 -12.63 2.83 -18.76
C SER A 15 -13.11 2.99 -20.21
N SER A 16 -12.69 4.04 -20.91
CA SER A 16 -13.01 4.21 -22.34
C SER A 16 -11.82 4.51 -23.26
N ALA A 17 -10.63 4.83 -22.73
CA ALA A 17 -9.45 5.13 -23.55
C ALA A 17 -8.71 3.90 -24.11
N LEU A 18 -8.99 2.67 -23.64
CA LEU A 18 -8.28 1.47 -24.09
C LEU A 18 -8.97 0.70 -25.23
N LYS A 19 -10.20 1.08 -25.61
CA LYS A 19 -11.01 0.27 -26.54
C LYS A 19 -10.86 0.61 -28.03
N ASN A 20 -10.18 1.71 -28.40
CA ASN A 20 -10.12 2.15 -29.81
C ASN A 20 -8.73 2.25 -30.45
N ALA A 21 -7.65 1.82 -29.78
CA ALA A 21 -6.30 1.82 -30.37
C ALA A 21 -5.85 0.46 -30.97
N THR A 22 -6.79 -0.43 -31.31
CA THR A 22 -6.46 -1.75 -31.89
C THR A 22 -6.96 -1.92 -33.33
N GLY A 23 -7.24 -0.81 -34.00
CA GLY A 23 -7.56 -0.77 -35.42
C GLY A 23 -6.30 -0.64 -36.30
N THR A 24 -5.92 -1.75 -36.92
CA THR A 24 -5.49 -1.75 -38.34
C THR A 24 -4.19 -1.01 -38.73
N ALA A 25 -3.18 -0.90 -37.86
CA ALA A 25 -1.83 -0.45 -38.29
C ALA A 25 -0.65 -1.29 -37.75
N GLY A 26 -0.82 -2.03 -36.64
CA GLY A 26 0.28 -2.80 -36.03
C GLY A 26 0.65 -4.13 -36.69
N LYS A 27 -0.20 -4.69 -37.57
CA LYS A 27 -0.05 -6.06 -38.07
C LYS A 27 0.98 -6.21 -39.20
N ALA A 28 1.38 -5.13 -39.87
CA ALA A 28 2.28 -5.19 -41.03
C ALA A 28 3.77 -4.96 -40.68
N VAL A 29 4.07 -4.21 -39.61
CA VAL A 29 5.46 -3.80 -39.32
C VAL A 29 6.17 -4.80 -38.39
N ALA A 30 5.44 -5.53 -37.54
CA ALA A 30 6.02 -6.55 -36.66
C ALA A 30 6.53 -7.81 -37.41
N LYS A 31 6.08 -8.06 -38.64
CA LYS A 31 6.42 -9.28 -39.39
C LYS A 31 7.82 -9.24 -40.02
N LYS A 32 8.44 -8.06 -40.15
CA LYS A 32 9.76 -7.91 -40.81
C LYS A 32 10.94 -7.77 -39.83
N ALA A 33 10.70 -7.35 -38.59
CA ALA A 33 11.76 -7.24 -37.57
C ALA A 33 12.01 -8.56 -36.81
N GLY A 34 11.00 -9.41 -36.63
CA GLY A 34 11.15 -10.67 -35.88
C GLY A 34 11.97 -11.76 -36.59
N LYS A 35 12.09 -11.71 -37.92
CA LYS A 35 12.75 -12.78 -38.70
C LYS A 35 14.29 -12.74 -38.63
N LYS A 36 14.88 -11.60 -38.23
CA LYS A 36 16.35 -11.45 -38.15
C LYS A 36 16.89 -11.73 -36.73
N ALA A 37 16.10 -11.48 -35.68
CA ALA A 37 16.48 -11.79 -34.30
C ALA A 37 16.34 -13.30 -33.97
N LEU A 38 15.42 -14.01 -34.62
CA LEU A 38 15.23 -15.45 -34.39
C LEU A 38 16.41 -16.30 -34.90
N LYS A 39 17.21 -15.80 -35.85
CA LYS A 39 18.35 -16.52 -36.42
C LYS A 39 19.62 -16.45 -35.57
N ALA A 40 19.68 -15.53 -34.60
CA ALA A 40 20.83 -15.38 -33.70
C ALA A 40 20.68 -16.18 -32.39
N ALA A 41 19.46 -16.58 -32.03
CA ALA A 41 19.20 -17.40 -30.84
C ALA A 41 19.25 -18.92 -31.11
N THR A 42 19.34 -19.35 -32.38
CA THR A 42 19.45 -20.77 -32.75
C THR A 42 20.90 -21.29 -32.85
N ALA A 43 21.90 -20.44 -32.59
CA ALA A 43 23.31 -20.81 -32.70
C ALA A 43 24.01 -21.05 -31.35
N LYS A 44 23.30 -21.61 -30.35
CA LYS A 44 23.96 -22.26 -29.20
C LYS A 44 23.07 -23.25 -28.46
N ALA A 45 22.59 -24.26 -29.18
CA ALA A 45 22.07 -25.49 -28.58
C ALA A 45 22.51 -26.72 -29.41
N ALA A 46 23.76 -26.68 -29.87
CA ALA A 46 24.44 -27.79 -30.52
C ALA A 46 25.64 -28.21 -29.65
N ALA A 47 25.37 -28.63 -28.42
CA ALA A 47 26.32 -29.40 -27.62
C ALA A 47 25.59 -30.03 -26.43
N ALA A 48 25.73 -31.35 -26.30
CA ALA A 48 25.04 -32.24 -25.36
C ALA A 48 23.54 -32.40 -25.73
N THR A 49 23.04 -33.55 -26.18
CA THR A 49 23.38 -34.92 -25.81
C THR A 49 22.83 -35.86 -26.89
N GLY A 50 23.63 -36.85 -27.28
CA GLY A 50 23.11 -38.00 -28.02
C GLY A 50 22.07 -38.72 -27.17
N SER A 51 20.82 -38.73 -27.61
CA SER A 51 19.78 -39.66 -27.16
C SER A 51 18.73 -39.75 -28.24
N THR A 52 18.34 -40.97 -28.59
CA THR A 52 17.43 -41.37 -29.67
C THR A 52 15.98 -40.99 -29.42
N VAL A 53 15.73 -39.88 -28.74
CA VAL A 53 14.40 -39.42 -28.35
C VAL A 53 13.96 -38.39 -29.37
N GLY A 54 12.99 -38.76 -30.19
CA GLY A 54 12.48 -37.92 -31.27
C GLY A 54 12.07 -36.53 -30.77
N LEU A 55 12.38 -35.51 -31.56
CA LEU A 55 12.01 -34.11 -31.36
C LEU A 55 10.57 -33.87 -30.79
N PRO A 56 9.51 -34.62 -31.15
CA PRO A 56 8.19 -34.46 -30.52
C PRO A 56 8.16 -34.74 -29.01
N VAL A 57 8.98 -35.68 -28.50
CA VAL A 57 9.01 -36.05 -27.09
C VAL A 57 9.71 -34.98 -26.25
N VAL A 58 10.79 -34.39 -26.77
CA VAL A 58 11.50 -33.28 -26.11
C VAL A 58 10.60 -32.03 -26.03
N LEU A 59 9.84 -31.74 -27.10
CA LEU A 59 8.91 -30.61 -27.12
C LEU A 59 7.74 -30.82 -26.14
N GLY A 60 7.23 -32.05 -26.01
CA GLY A 60 6.20 -32.40 -25.03
C GLY A 60 6.67 -32.29 -23.58
N LEU A 61 7.92 -32.68 -23.29
CA LEU A 61 8.52 -32.50 -21.96
C LEU A 61 8.75 -31.01 -21.64
N ALA A 62 9.17 -30.22 -22.63
CA ALA A 62 9.38 -28.78 -22.44
C ALA A 62 8.06 -28.03 -22.19
N THR A 63 6.97 -28.36 -22.91
CA THR A 63 5.66 -27.75 -22.66
C THR A 63 5.08 -28.17 -21.31
N ALA A 64 5.24 -29.44 -20.92
CA ALA A 64 4.84 -29.90 -19.59
C ALA A 64 5.61 -29.16 -18.46
N ALA A 65 6.92 -28.96 -18.63
CA ALA A 65 7.73 -28.23 -17.67
C ALA A 65 7.29 -26.76 -17.53
N ILE A 66 6.96 -26.08 -18.63
CA ILE A 66 6.50 -24.68 -18.60
C ILE A 66 5.15 -24.55 -17.90
N VAL A 67 4.22 -25.47 -18.12
CA VAL A 67 2.91 -25.48 -17.45
C VAL A 67 3.07 -25.74 -15.95
N LEU A 68 3.97 -26.65 -15.56
CA LEU A 68 4.26 -26.92 -14.16
C LEU A 68 4.91 -25.73 -13.46
N ILE A 69 5.90 -25.10 -14.08
CA ILE A 69 6.58 -23.92 -13.53
C ILE A 69 5.62 -22.73 -13.44
N GLY A 70 4.83 -22.49 -14.49
CA GLY A 70 3.79 -21.45 -14.49
C GLY A 70 2.73 -21.69 -13.41
N GLY A 71 2.28 -22.94 -13.25
CA GLY A 71 1.36 -23.33 -12.19
C GLY A 71 1.94 -23.09 -10.79
N LEU A 72 3.21 -23.45 -10.57
CA LEU A 72 3.90 -23.19 -9.29
C LEU A 72 4.05 -21.69 -8.99
N ILE A 73 4.33 -20.87 -9.99
CA ILE A 73 4.43 -19.42 -9.82
C ILE A 73 3.06 -18.82 -9.45
N ILE A 74 1.98 -19.27 -10.10
CA ILE A 74 0.62 -18.82 -9.77
C ILE A 74 0.24 -19.26 -8.36
N ILE A 75 0.53 -20.51 -7.97
CA ILE A 75 0.26 -21.01 -6.61
C ILE A 75 1.07 -20.21 -5.58
N ALA A 76 2.35 -19.96 -5.83
CA ALA A 76 3.19 -19.14 -4.95
C ALA A 76 2.66 -17.70 -4.83
N PHE A 77 2.20 -17.11 -5.93
CA PHE A 77 1.60 -15.78 -5.93
C PHE A 77 0.28 -15.75 -5.15
N VAL A 78 -0.56 -16.79 -5.25
CA VAL A 78 -1.81 -16.92 -4.48
C VAL A 78 -1.52 -17.09 -2.99
N ILE A 79 -0.55 -17.94 -2.63
CA ILE A 79 -0.14 -18.12 -1.22
C ILE A 79 0.39 -16.80 -0.67
N LEU A 80 1.30 -16.13 -1.40
CA LEU A 80 1.90 -14.87 -0.97
C LEU A 80 0.87 -13.75 -0.85
N SER A 81 -0.08 -13.68 -1.78
CA SER A 81 -1.19 -12.71 -1.74
C SER A 81 -2.21 -13.03 -0.64
N SER A 82 -2.38 -14.31 -0.27
CA SER A 82 -3.27 -14.73 0.80
C SER A 82 -2.65 -14.58 2.19
N THR A 83 -1.32 -14.55 2.29
CA THR A 83 -0.59 -14.11 3.50
C THR A 83 -0.39 -12.59 3.49
N GLY A 84 -1.43 -11.83 3.13
CA GLY A 84 -1.53 -10.42 3.51
C GLY A 84 -1.37 -10.36 5.03
N GLY A 85 -0.25 -9.76 5.46
CA GLY A 85 0.29 -9.93 6.80
C GLY A 85 -0.76 -9.71 7.88
N GLU A 86 -1.02 -10.75 8.66
CA GLU A 86 -1.54 -10.55 10.00
C GLU A 86 -0.42 -9.89 10.79
N GLU A 87 -0.42 -8.56 10.82
CA GLU A 87 0.24 -7.84 11.90
C GLU A 87 -0.35 -8.42 13.18
N LYS A 88 0.47 -9.19 13.89
CA LYS A 88 0.07 -9.85 15.12
C LYS A 88 -0.34 -8.75 16.08
N MET A 89 -1.64 -8.54 16.20
CA MET A 89 -2.24 -7.70 17.22
C MET A 89 -1.85 -8.34 18.56
N GLN A 90 -0.79 -7.82 19.18
CA GLN A 90 -0.30 -8.32 20.45
C GLN A 90 -1.38 -8.02 21.50
N PRO A 91 -2.01 -9.04 22.11
CA PRO A 91 -3.08 -8.82 23.07
C PRO A 91 -2.47 -8.16 24.31
N GLY A 92 -2.87 -6.92 24.61
CA GLY A 92 -2.34 -6.12 25.72
C GLY A 92 -1.68 -4.79 25.31
N MET A 93 -1.45 -4.58 24.01
CA MET A 93 -0.98 -3.30 23.47
C MET A 93 -2.21 -2.49 23.04
N GLY A 94 -2.53 -1.41 23.76
CA GLY A 94 -3.59 -0.48 23.38
C GLY A 94 -3.34 0.14 22.00
N TYR A 95 -4.27 0.97 21.53
CA TYR A 95 -4.07 1.72 20.29
C TYR A 95 -2.93 2.72 20.49
N HIS A 96 -1.71 2.35 20.09
CA HIS A 96 -0.56 3.25 20.08
C HIS A 96 -0.64 4.18 18.88
N GLY A 97 -0.11 5.38 19.03
CA GLY A 97 -0.17 6.38 18.00
C GLY A 97 0.63 6.01 16.74
N GLY A 98 1.69 5.23 16.87
CA GLY A 98 2.58 5.01 15.73
C GLY A 98 3.24 6.32 15.29
N GLU A 99 3.59 6.44 14.01
CA GLU A 99 4.43 7.54 13.51
C GLU A 99 3.67 8.87 13.37
N ILE A 100 4.44 9.97 13.41
CA ILE A 100 3.92 11.31 13.18
C ILE A 100 3.54 11.49 11.71
N SER A 101 2.32 11.97 11.45
CA SER A 101 1.89 12.33 10.10
C SER A 101 2.54 13.64 9.66
N GLU A 102 2.58 13.90 8.34
CA GLU A 102 3.07 15.18 7.79
C GLU A 102 2.30 16.39 8.37
N LEU A 103 0.98 16.26 8.51
CA LEU A 103 0.15 17.28 9.16
C LEU A 103 0.54 17.46 10.63
N GLY A 104 0.77 16.36 11.36
CA GLY A 104 1.21 16.39 12.75
C GLY A 104 2.55 17.09 12.91
N ALA A 105 3.51 16.82 12.02
CA ALA A 105 4.83 17.44 12.05
C ALA A 105 4.79 18.96 11.83
N ASN A 106 3.82 19.44 11.04
CA ASN A 106 3.65 20.86 10.73
C ASN A 106 2.81 21.61 11.79
N GLU A 107 1.79 20.96 12.37
CA GLU A 107 0.86 21.63 13.30
C GLU A 107 1.25 21.49 14.77
N ILE A 108 1.88 20.38 15.19
CA ILE A 108 2.16 20.10 16.60
C ILE A 108 3.50 20.73 16.98
N PRO A 109 3.53 21.64 17.98
CA PRO A 109 4.80 22.18 18.46
C PRO A 109 5.70 21.09 19.03
N ALA A 110 6.92 20.97 18.51
CA ALA A 110 7.86 19.90 18.82
C ALA A 110 8.15 19.76 20.33
N GLN A 111 8.08 20.85 21.10
CA GLN A 111 8.28 20.84 22.55
C GLN A 111 7.28 19.97 23.33
N TYR A 112 6.08 19.75 22.79
CA TYR A 112 5.05 18.94 23.47
C TYR A 112 5.10 17.46 23.06
N LEU A 113 5.74 17.13 21.94
CA LEU A 113 5.77 15.77 21.41
C LEU A 113 6.36 14.75 22.40
N PRO A 114 7.50 15.02 23.07
CA PRO A 114 8.05 14.09 24.07
C PRO A 114 7.11 13.86 25.26
N ILE A 115 6.30 14.86 25.60
CA ILE A 115 5.36 14.78 26.72
C ILE A 115 4.20 13.84 26.37
N TYR A 116 3.65 13.94 25.16
CA TYR A 116 2.57 13.04 24.73
C TYR A 116 3.05 11.60 24.57
N GLN A 117 4.24 11.39 24.02
CA GLN A 117 4.81 10.07 23.85
C GLN A 117 5.11 9.41 25.20
N ALA A 118 5.66 10.15 26.16
CA ALA A 118 5.85 9.65 27.52
C ALA A 118 4.51 9.33 28.22
N ALA A 119 3.46 10.12 27.96
CA ALA A 119 2.13 9.84 28.50
C ALA A 119 1.49 8.61 27.85
N GLU A 120 1.69 8.39 26.56
CA GLU A 120 1.28 7.17 25.87
C GLU A 120 1.96 5.94 26.47
N GLU A 121 3.28 5.99 26.67
CA GLU A 121 4.03 4.89 27.29
C GLU A 121 3.50 4.58 28.70
N LYS A 122 3.19 5.62 29.48
CA LYS A 122 2.75 5.48 30.87
C LYS A 122 1.30 5.03 31.02
N TYR A 123 0.41 5.53 30.17
CA TYR A 123 -1.04 5.39 30.34
C TYR A 123 -1.73 4.61 29.22
N ALA A 124 -0.98 4.14 28.22
CA ALA A 124 -1.49 3.44 27.04
C ALA A 124 -2.58 4.23 26.29
N VAL A 125 -2.50 5.57 26.32
CA VAL A 125 -3.37 6.48 25.57
C VAL A 125 -2.63 6.98 24.34
N PRO A 126 -3.17 6.83 23.12
CA PRO A 126 -2.47 7.22 21.90
C PRO A 126 -1.99 8.67 21.92
N TRP A 127 -0.71 8.89 21.61
CA TRP A 127 -0.08 10.20 21.79
C TRP A 127 -0.71 11.30 20.93
N HIS A 128 -1.16 11.01 19.71
CA HIS A 128 -1.81 12.03 18.88
C HIS A 128 -3.23 12.34 19.31
N LEU A 129 -3.89 11.45 20.06
CA LEU A 129 -5.15 11.81 20.73
C LEU A 129 -4.91 12.90 21.77
N LEU A 130 -3.83 12.78 22.55
CA LEU A 130 -3.42 13.81 23.52
C LEU A 130 -3.06 15.12 22.81
N ALA A 131 -2.32 15.05 21.69
CA ALA A 131 -1.99 16.23 20.89
C ALA A 131 -3.24 16.91 20.31
N ALA A 132 -4.19 16.12 19.80
CA ALA A 132 -5.47 16.62 19.29
C ALA A 132 -6.27 17.32 20.40
N HIS A 133 -6.31 16.73 21.60
CA HIS A 133 -7.00 17.33 22.74
C HIS A 133 -6.35 18.68 23.14
N HIS A 134 -5.03 18.74 23.28
CA HIS A 134 -4.33 20.01 23.58
C HIS A 134 -4.60 21.10 22.52
N ARG A 135 -4.67 20.71 21.24
CA ARG A 135 -5.02 21.63 20.16
C ARG A 135 -6.45 22.18 20.30
N VAL A 136 -7.42 21.31 20.59
CA VAL A 136 -8.83 21.70 20.75
C VAL A 136 -9.01 22.59 21.97
N GLU A 137 -8.39 22.25 23.09
CA GLU A 137 -8.62 22.95 24.35
C GLU A 137 -7.95 24.33 24.38
N THR A 138 -6.72 24.45 23.88
CA THR A 138 -5.94 25.69 24.05
C THR A 138 -5.09 26.08 22.85
N ARG A 139 -5.28 25.42 21.70
CA ARG A 139 -4.45 25.61 20.49
C ARG A 139 -2.96 25.54 20.84
N PHE A 140 -2.59 24.50 21.59
CA PHE A 140 -1.24 24.31 22.13
C PHE A 140 -0.78 25.42 23.09
N SER A 141 -1.68 25.86 23.97
CA SER A 141 -1.43 26.90 24.98
C SER A 141 -1.03 28.25 24.40
N THR A 142 -1.67 28.62 23.30
CA THR A 142 -1.51 29.93 22.67
C THR A 142 -2.63 30.91 23.05
N LEU A 143 -3.60 30.47 23.85
CA LEU A 143 -4.64 31.35 24.39
C LEU A 143 -4.05 32.34 25.38
N GLU A 144 -4.54 33.58 25.36
CA GLU A 144 -4.13 34.63 26.30
C GLU A 144 -4.56 34.32 27.74
N VAL A 145 -5.76 33.74 27.90
CA VAL A 145 -6.32 33.35 29.19
C VAL A 145 -6.46 31.84 29.25
N MET A 146 -5.72 31.21 30.16
CA MET A 146 -5.67 29.75 30.35
C MET A 146 -6.68 29.23 31.39
N VAL A 147 -7.73 30.02 31.66
CA VAL A 147 -8.83 29.68 32.56
C VAL A 147 -10.14 30.00 31.85
N SER A 148 -11.01 29.01 31.70
CA SER A 148 -12.31 29.19 31.07
C SER A 148 -13.35 29.81 32.03
N PRO A 149 -14.46 30.38 31.52
CA PRO A 149 -15.53 30.95 32.35
C PRO A 149 -16.17 29.95 33.32
N VAL A 150 -16.05 28.65 33.04
CA VAL A 150 -16.60 27.56 33.86
C VAL A 150 -15.55 26.91 34.77
N GLY A 151 -14.36 27.52 34.89
CA GLY A 151 -13.32 27.13 35.84
C GLY A 151 -12.38 26.02 35.39
N ALA A 152 -12.45 25.57 34.14
CA ALA A 152 -11.41 24.70 33.57
C ALA A 152 -10.10 25.49 33.39
N ALA A 153 -8.95 24.84 33.61
CA ALA A 153 -7.65 25.52 33.59
C ALA A 153 -6.51 24.70 32.96
N GLY A 154 -5.49 25.41 32.46
CA GLY A 154 -4.23 24.83 31.98
C GLY A 154 -4.29 24.26 30.56
N HIS A 155 -3.22 23.58 30.16
CA HIS A 155 -2.99 23.09 28.78
C HIS A 155 -4.15 22.26 28.22
N MET A 156 -4.74 21.42 29.07
CA MET A 156 -5.81 20.49 28.73
C MET A 156 -7.18 20.93 29.29
N GLN A 157 -7.31 22.17 29.79
CA GLN A 157 -8.57 22.71 30.33
C GLN A 157 -9.28 21.74 31.30
N VAL A 158 -8.52 21.16 32.24
CA VAL A 158 -9.07 20.23 33.23
C VAL A 158 -9.87 21.02 34.26
N ARG A 159 -11.05 20.53 34.63
CA ARG A 159 -11.84 21.11 35.71
C ARG A 159 -11.38 20.59 37.08
N PRO A 160 -11.32 21.45 38.11
CA PRO A 160 -11.10 21.06 39.50
C PRO A 160 -12.16 20.12 40.06
#